data_AF-A0A6A4ZPD7-F1
#
_entry.id   AF-A0A6A4ZPD7-F1
#
_cell.length_a   1.000
_cell.length_b   1.000
_cell.length_c   1.000
_cell.angle_alpha   90.00
_cell.angle_beta   90.00
_cell.angle_gamma   90.00
#
_symmetry.space_group_name_H-M   'P 1'
#
loop_
_entity.id
_entity.type
_entity.pdbx_description
1 polymer ?
#
loop_
_entity_poly.entity_id
_entity_poly.type
_entity_poly.pdbx_seq_one_letter_code
_entity_poly.pdbx_strand_id
1 'polypeptide(L)'
;HGLAYFQNSLQNYYLEGTDESIAIINALGLRQRITISRVTATNRPKKQWTTSYAFAGFWNDVEACAWLQASLIRAAPNHFETVFGADGGASWDFFYEGESGTQGVYVFLVAPPPSLVSLVTAHQDLMAAMLLSNARGYLALQEQTIDVTPPAWTQPGAVYYGGSPLCVFGNPQPYVQASFGYYDDCGTTRQLAVCCMVPTKSMKFWR
;
A
#
# COMPACT_ATOMS: atom_id res chain seq x y z
N HIS A 1 10.61 27.80 -15.26
CA HIS A 1 9.41 27.01 -15.59
C HIS A 1 8.83 26.46 -14.30
N GLY A 2 7.63 26.93 -13.94
CA GLY A 2 6.98 26.64 -12.67
C GLY A 2 6.27 25.30 -12.69
N LEU A 3 6.75 24.36 -11.87
CA LEU A 3 5.98 23.18 -11.48
C LEU A 3 4.88 23.66 -10.53
N ALA A 4 3.63 23.58 -10.97
CA ALA A 4 2.46 23.90 -10.14
C ALA A 4 1.92 22.68 -9.38
N TYR A 5 2.31 21.48 -9.79
CA TYR A 5 1.82 20.22 -9.25
C TYR A 5 2.89 19.13 -9.36
N PHE A 6 3.04 18.35 -8.29
CA PHE A 6 3.86 17.15 -8.24
C PHE A 6 3.10 16.10 -7.42
N GLN A 7 2.97 14.90 -7.97
CA GLN A 7 2.32 13.76 -7.31
C GLN A 7 3.26 12.57 -7.35
N ASN A 8 3.49 11.99 -6.17
CA ASN A 8 4.26 10.76 -6.07
C ASN A 8 3.43 9.57 -6.57
N SER A 9 4.05 8.73 -7.39
CA SER A 9 3.54 7.39 -7.68
C SER A 9 3.56 6.55 -6.40
N LEU A 10 2.59 5.64 -6.25
CA LEU A 10 2.61 4.70 -5.14
C LEU A 10 3.77 3.70 -5.33
N GLN A 11 4.61 3.53 -4.32
CA GLN A 11 5.62 2.48 -4.26
C GLN A 11 5.59 1.83 -2.88
N ASN A 12 5.90 0.54 -2.80
CA ASN A 12 5.96 -0.18 -1.52
C ASN A 12 7.21 -1.05 -1.34
N TYR A 13 8.29 -0.71 -2.04
CA TYR A 13 9.59 -1.36 -1.82
C TYR A 13 10.33 -0.73 -0.64
N TYR A 14 10.35 0.60 -0.59
CA TYR A 14 10.93 1.38 0.48
C TYR A 14 9.84 1.76 1.48
N LEU A 15 9.90 1.24 2.70
CA LEU A 15 9.03 1.70 3.78
C LEU A 15 9.54 3.05 4.26
N GLU A 16 8.74 4.10 4.08
CA GLU A 16 9.04 5.39 4.66
C GLU A 16 8.90 5.30 6.20
N GLY A 17 9.91 5.79 6.90
CA GLY A 17 9.91 5.84 8.36
C GLY A 17 9.23 7.09 8.88
N THR A 18 8.69 7.01 10.09
CA THR A 18 8.13 8.15 10.84
C THR A 18 8.74 8.19 12.25
N ASP A 19 8.95 9.39 12.78
CA ASP A 19 9.38 9.62 14.17
C ASP A 19 8.54 10.74 14.76
N GLU A 20 7.60 10.36 15.63
CA GLU A 20 6.70 11.27 16.30
C GLU A 20 7.14 11.44 17.75
N SER A 21 7.23 12.68 18.21
CA SER A 21 7.68 12.98 19.56
C SER A 21 6.93 14.15 20.19
N ILE A 22 6.69 14.05 21.50
CA ILE A 22 6.12 15.11 22.33
C ILE A 22 7.24 15.76 23.14
N ALA A 23 7.25 17.09 23.19
CA ALA A 23 8.13 17.84 24.07
C ALA A 23 7.39 18.29 25.33
N ILE A 24 7.85 17.85 26.49
CA ILE A 24 7.40 18.34 27.80
C ILE A 24 8.32 19.49 28.19
N ILE A 25 7.73 20.66 28.47
CA ILE A 25 8.46 21.83 28.96
C ILE A 25 8.04 22.05 30.40
N ASN A 26 8.99 22.01 31.33
CA ASN A 26 8.69 22.26 32.75
C ASN A 26 8.63 23.77 33.04
N ALA A 27 8.21 24.13 34.27
CA ALA A 27 8.11 25.53 34.70
C ALA A 27 9.44 26.31 34.70
N LEU A 28 10.59 25.61 34.65
CA LEU A 28 11.93 26.19 34.57
C LEU A 28 12.42 26.34 33.11
N GLY A 29 11.60 25.99 32.13
CA GLY A 29 11.96 26.06 30.70
C GLY A 29 12.80 24.88 30.20
N LEU A 30 13.02 23.83 31.00
CA LEU A 30 13.71 22.63 30.56
C LEU A 30 12.79 21.81 29.63
N ARG A 31 13.33 21.40 28.48
CA ARG A 31 12.60 20.65 27.44
C ARG A 31 13.05 19.19 27.45
N GLN A 32 12.12 18.27 27.67
CA GLN A 32 12.33 16.83 27.54
C GLN A 32 11.51 16.30 26.37
N ARG A 33 12.15 15.58 25.44
CA ARG A 33 11.48 14.96 24.30
C ARG A 33 11.21 13.49 24.59
N ILE A 34 9.98 13.05 24.34
CA ILE A 34 9.54 11.67 24.46
C ILE A 34 9.04 11.22 23.09
N THR A 35 9.64 10.17 22.52
CA THR A 35 9.12 9.53 21.30
C THR A 35 7.83 8.79 21.63
N ILE A 36 6.77 9.06 20.87
CA ILE A 36 5.45 8.44 21.04
C ILE A 36 5.14 7.41 19.97
N SER A 37 5.75 7.53 18.79
CA SER A 37 5.61 6.58 17.70
C SER A 37 6.87 6.61 16.86
N ARG A 38 7.34 5.43 16.44
CA ARG A 38 8.48 5.33 15.54
C ARG A 38 8.31 4.14 14.60
N VAL A 39 8.34 4.43 13.31
CA VAL A 39 8.46 3.44 12.24
C VAL A 39 9.82 3.66 11.59
N THR A 40 10.67 2.63 11.59
CA THR A 40 12.00 2.75 10.97
C THR A 40 11.89 2.59 9.46
N ALA A 41 12.54 3.48 8.72
CA ALA A 41 12.64 3.34 7.27
C ALA A 41 13.44 2.09 6.93
N THR A 42 12.88 1.21 6.10
CA THR A 42 13.52 -0.07 5.74
C THR A 42 13.10 -0.51 4.36
N ASN A 43 13.96 -1.27 3.68
CA ASN A 43 13.60 -1.91 2.42
C ASN A 43 12.83 -3.18 2.72
N ARG A 44 11.74 -3.43 1.99
CA ARG A 44 11.04 -4.72 2.00
C ARG A 44 11.82 -5.75 1.18
N PRO A 45 11.66 -7.05 1.46
CA PRO A 45 12.15 -8.09 0.56
C PRO A 45 11.60 -7.87 -0.85
N LYS A 46 12.42 -8.11 -1.90
CA LYS A 46 11.99 -7.95 -3.30
C LYS A 46 10.71 -8.74 -3.63
N LYS A 47 10.49 -9.90 -2.99
CA LYS A 47 9.26 -10.71 -3.15
C LYS A 47 7.99 -10.05 -2.63
N GLN A 48 8.11 -9.01 -1.80
CA GLN A 48 6.99 -8.25 -1.24
C GLN A 48 6.82 -6.89 -1.95
N TRP A 49 7.63 -6.61 -2.97
CA TRP A 49 7.48 -5.42 -3.79
C TRP A 49 6.37 -5.66 -4.81
N THR A 50 5.14 -5.30 -4.46
CA THR A 50 3.97 -5.55 -5.33
C THR A 50 3.74 -4.38 -6.28
N THR A 51 4.14 -3.16 -5.92
CA THR A 51 4.06 -2.00 -6.82
C THR A 51 4.97 -2.08 -8.05
N SER A 52 5.92 -3.03 -8.11
CA SER A 52 6.71 -3.25 -9.33
C SER A 52 5.85 -3.70 -10.51
N TYR A 53 4.70 -4.33 -10.23
CA TYR A 53 3.71 -4.72 -11.25
C TYR A 53 2.81 -3.56 -11.70
N ALA A 54 2.86 -2.41 -11.03
CA ALA A 54 2.21 -1.19 -11.50
C ALA A 54 3.17 -0.32 -12.31
N PHE A 55 4.43 -0.29 -11.88
CA PHE A 55 5.51 0.44 -12.53
C PHE A 55 6.86 -0.15 -12.11
N ALA A 56 7.56 -0.82 -13.03
CA ALA A 56 8.89 -1.36 -12.79
C ALA A 56 9.91 -0.24 -12.54
N GLY A 57 9.85 0.82 -13.33
CA GLY A 57 10.64 2.03 -13.17
C GLY A 57 12.07 1.93 -13.71
N PHE A 58 12.61 3.10 -14.05
CA PHE A 58 13.84 3.25 -14.82
C PHE A 58 15.05 2.50 -14.26
N TRP A 59 15.18 2.42 -12.93
CA TRP A 59 16.29 1.69 -12.31
C TRP A 59 16.27 0.19 -12.64
N ASN A 60 15.08 -0.44 -12.67
CA ASN A 60 14.95 -1.84 -13.08
C ASN A 60 15.24 -2.02 -14.56
N ASP A 61 14.84 -1.07 -15.41
CA ASP A 61 15.11 -1.12 -16.85
C ASP A 61 16.63 -1.07 -17.12
N VAL A 62 17.36 -0.22 -16.37
CA VAL A 62 18.83 -0.12 -16.44
C VAL A 62 19.49 -1.42 -16.00
N GLU A 63 19.05 -1.99 -14.87
CA GLU A 63 19.57 -3.27 -14.37
C GLU A 63 19.31 -4.41 -15.37
N ALA A 64 18.10 -4.47 -15.94
CA ALA A 64 17.72 -5.46 -16.94
C ALA A 64 18.57 -5.35 -18.20
N CYS A 65 18.76 -4.13 -18.75
CA CYS A 65 19.64 -3.91 -19.89
C CYS A 65 21.09 -4.32 -19.61
N ALA A 66 21.60 -4.05 -18.41
CA ALA A 66 22.95 -4.47 -18.04
C ALA A 66 23.10 -6.00 -18.03
N TRP A 67 22.09 -6.73 -17.56
CA TRP A 67 22.10 -8.20 -17.52
C TRP A 67 21.91 -8.82 -18.90
N LEU A 68 21.05 -8.23 -19.72
CA LEU A 68 20.71 -8.72 -21.06
C LEU A 68 21.70 -8.25 -22.14
N GLN A 69 22.73 -7.47 -21.76
CA GLN A 69 23.65 -6.82 -22.70
C GLN A 69 22.90 -5.98 -23.76
N ALA A 70 21.78 -5.38 -23.34
CA ALA A 70 20.90 -4.54 -24.14
C ALA A 70 21.12 -3.06 -23.83
N SER A 71 20.50 -2.19 -24.62
CA SER A 71 20.55 -0.75 -24.43
C SER A 71 19.16 -0.16 -24.24
N LEU A 72 19.03 0.81 -23.32
CA LEU A 72 17.87 1.69 -23.20
C LEU A 72 17.88 2.82 -24.25
N ILE A 73 19.01 3.05 -24.90
CA ILE A 73 19.15 4.08 -25.92
C ILE A 73 18.48 3.55 -27.19
N ARG A 74 17.36 4.16 -27.58
CA ARG A 74 16.56 3.78 -28.77
C ARG A 74 17.38 3.71 -30.07
N ALA A 75 18.44 4.51 -30.20
CA ALA A 75 19.30 4.54 -31.38
C ALA A 75 20.45 3.53 -31.36
N ALA A 76 20.66 2.80 -30.25
CA ALA A 76 21.74 1.82 -30.16
C ALA A 76 21.40 0.56 -30.99
N PRO A 77 22.40 -0.09 -31.61
CA PRO A 77 22.18 -1.29 -32.41
C PRO A 77 21.65 -2.47 -31.58
N ASN A 78 21.87 -2.46 -30.26
CA ASN A 78 21.38 -3.45 -29.30
C ASN A 78 20.23 -2.91 -28.42
N HIS A 79 19.40 -1.99 -28.94
CA HIS A 79 18.25 -1.48 -28.21
C HIS A 79 17.32 -2.61 -27.75
N PHE A 80 16.86 -2.57 -26.49
CA PHE A 80 16.10 -3.64 -25.86
C PHE A 80 14.89 -4.10 -26.69
N GLU A 81 14.00 -3.18 -27.07
CA GLU A 81 12.78 -3.53 -27.83
C GLU A 81 13.11 -4.08 -29.23
N THR A 82 14.31 -3.81 -29.76
CA THR A 82 14.75 -4.31 -31.07
C THR A 82 15.35 -5.72 -30.95
N VAL A 83 16.14 -5.98 -29.91
CA VAL A 83 16.80 -7.28 -29.72
C VAL A 83 15.86 -8.31 -29.10
N PHE A 84 15.02 -7.88 -28.17
CA PHE A 84 14.13 -8.74 -27.39
C PHE A 84 12.66 -8.60 -27.78
N GLY A 85 12.29 -7.57 -28.55
CA GLY A 85 10.91 -7.32 -28.98
C GLY A 85 10.58 -7.65 -30.45
N ALA A 86 11.57 -7.89 -31.32
CA ALA A 86 11.36 -7.95 -32.78
C ALA A 86 10.68 -9.23 -33.32
N ASP A 87 10.62 -10.33 -32.56
CA ASP A 87 10.11 -11.61 -33.07
C ASP A 87 8.74 -12.03 -32.48
N GLY A 88 8.06 -11.19 -31.69
CA GLY A 88 6.73 -11.57 -31.19
C GLY A 88 6.09 -10.84 -30.00
N GLY A 89 6.39 -9.57 -29.73
CA GLY A 89 5.49 -8.75 -28.89
C GLY A 89 5.90 -8.48 -27.44
N ALA A 90 7.19 -8.56 -27.10
CA ALA A 90 7.65 -8.19 -25.76
C ALA A 90 7.91 -6.68 -25.61
N SER A 91 6.91 -5.91 -25.19
CA SER A 91 7.14 -4.57 -24.61
C SER A 91 7.87 -4.71 -23.25
N TRP A 92 8.34 -3.60 -22.68
CA TRP A 92 8.80 -3.60 -21.28
C TRP A 92 7.77 -4.22 -20.33
N ASP A 93 6.48 -3.96 -20.57
CA ASP A 93 5.39 -4.54 -19.79
C ASP A 93 5.37 -6.07 -19.93
N PHE A 94 5.54 -6.61 -21.14
CA PHE A 94 5.61 -8.06 -21.34
C PHE A 94 6.84 -8.68 -20.66
N PHE A 95 7.98 -7.99 -20.66
CA PHE A 95 9.19 -8.49 -20.00
C PHE A 95 8.99 -8.63 -18.48
N TYR A 96 8.26 -7.69 -17.86
CA TYR A 96 8.01 -7.70 -16.42
C TYR A 96 6.78 -8.49 -16.00
N GLU A 97 5.72 -8.48 -16.80
CA GLU A 97 4.40 -9.00 -16.42
C GLU A 97 3.95 -10.22 -17.25
N GLY A 98 4.62 -10.50 -18.38
CA GLY A 98 4.28 -11.59 -19.30
C GLY A 98 2.94 -11.40 -20.03
N GLU A 99 2.45 -12.47 -20.66
CA GLU A 99 1.19 -12.47 -21.42
C GLU A 99 -0.06 -12.31 -20.54
N SER A 100 0.05 -12.63 -19.25
CA SER A 100 -1.06 -12.64 -18.30
C SER A 100 -1.11 -11.37 -17.41
N GLY A 101 -0.20 -10.43 -17.63
CA GLY A 101 -0.09 -9.19 -16.86
C GLY A 101 -1.20 -8.19 -17.14
N THR A 102 -1.73 -7.56 -16.10
CA THR A 102 -2.55 -6.35 -16.26
C THR A 102 -1.67 -5.19 -16.70
N GLN A 103 -1.54 -5.00 -18.01
CA GLN A 103 -0.70 -3.95 -18.59
C GLN A 103 -1.05 -2.56 -18.02
N GLY A 104 -0.06 -1.91 -17.41
CA GLY A 104 -0.03 -0.45 -17.25
C GLY A 104 -1.03 0.14 -16.25
N VAL A 105 -1.19 -0.46 -15.08
CA VAL A 105 -2.02 0.12 -14.01
C VAL A 105 -1.24 1.22 -13.26
N TYR A 106 -1.58 2.48 -13.50
CA TYR A 106 -1.03 3.59 -12.72
C TYR A 106 -1.73 3.70 -11.37
N VAL A 107 -0.97 3.51 -10.30
CA VAL A 107 -1.47 3.66 -8.93
C VAL A 107 -0.97 4.95 -8.31
N PHE A 108 -1.92 5.81 -7.97
CA PHE A 108 -1.66 7.09 -7.32
C PHE A 108 -2.19 7.08 -5.89
N LEU A 109 -1.44 7.69 -4.98
CA LEU A 109 -1.97 8.00 -3.66
C LEU A 109 -2.96 9.16 -3.79
N VAL A 110 -4.19 8.95 -3.34
CA VAL A 110 -5.27 9.95 -3.34
C VAL A 110 -5.64 10.27 -1.90
N ALA A 111 -5.90 11.55 -1.62
CA ALA A 111 -6.36 11.98 -0.30
C ALA A 111 -7.72 11.33 0.03
N PRO A 112 -7.95 10.93 1.30
CA PRO A 112 -9.23 10.37 1.69
C PRO A 112 -10.35 11.42 1.51
N PRO A 113 -11.56 11.00 1.07
CA PRO A 113 -12.72 11.88 0.97
C PRO A 113 -13.00 12.63 2.29
N PRO A 114 -13.30 13.94 2.27
CA PRO A 114 -13.54 14.72 3.49
C PRO A 114 -14.68 14.17 4.37
N SER A 115 -15.69 13.53 3.77
CA SER A 115 -16.78 12.88 4.49
C SER A 115 -16.31 11.68 5.32
N LEU A 116 -15.39 10.87 4.78
CA LEU A 116 -14.78 9.75 5.50
C LEU A 116 -13.88 10.25 6.63
N VAL A 117 -13.10 11.30 6.38
CA VAL A 117 -12.29 11.94 7.43
C VAL A 117 -13.19 12.42 8.57
N SER A 118 -14.28 13.13 8.25
CA SER A 118 -15.23 13.64 9.25
C SER A 118 -15.88 12.51 10.06
N LEU A 119 -16.25 11.41 9.41
CA LEU A 119 -16.82 10.23 10.07
C LEU A 119 -15.82 9.60 11.04
N VAL A 120 -14.58 9.38 10.61
CA VAL A 120 -13.52 8.78 11.44
C VAL A 120 -13.18 9.69 12.61
N THR A 121 -13.06 11.00 12.40
CA THR A 121 -12.81 11.97 13.46
C THR A 121 -13.94 11.98 14.48
N ALA A 122 -15.20 12.03 14.04
CA ALA A 122 -16.35 11.98 14.94
C ALA A 122 -16.39 10.68 15.76
N HIS A 123 -16.06 9.54 15.16
CA HIS A 123 -15.95 8.27 15.86
C HIS A 123 -14.83 8.29 16.92
N GLN A 124 -13.66 8.82 16.57
CA GLN A 124 -12.53 8.95 17.49
C GLN A 124 -12.85 9.89 18.66
N ASP A 125 -13.52 11.02 18.41
CA ASP A 125 -13.93 11.97 19.44
C ASP A 125 -14.93 11.34 20.43
N LEU A 126 -15.91 10.60 19.91
CA LEU A 126 -16.87 9.86 20.73
C LEU A 126 -16.16 8.79 21.59
N MET A 127 -15.21 8.06 21.00
CA MET A 127 -14.41 7.08 21.74
C MET A 127 -13.57 7.74 22.82
N ALA A 128 -12.88 8.85 22.51
CA ALA A 128 -12.09 9.60 23.49
C ALA A 128 -12.95 10.09 24.65
N ALA A 129 -14.13 10.67 24.37
CA ALA A 129 -15.07 11.13 25.40
C ALA A 129 -15.56 9.98 26.31
N MET A 130 -15.87 8.82 25.72
CA MET A 130 -16.25 7.63 26.49
C MET A 130 -15.10 7.11 27.37
N LEU A 131 -13.88 7.11 26.85
CA LEU A 131 -12.71 6.65 27.60
C LEU A 131 -12.31 7.59 28.74
N LEU A 132 -12.50 8.90 28.56
CA LEU A 132 -12.29 9.89 29.63
C LEU A 132 -13.29 9.71 30.78
N SER A 133 -14.53 9.34 30.46
CA SER A 133 -15.56 9.11 31.49
C SER A 133 -15.46 7.73 32.16
N ASN A 134 -14.95 6.70 31.46
CA ASN A 134 -14.74 5.37 32.00
C ASN A 134 -13.48 4.70 31.44
N ALA A 135 -12.34 4.96 32.07
CA ALA A 135 -11.05 4.39 31.66
C ALA A 135 -11.02 2.85 31.67
N ARG A 136 -11.85 2.19 32.49
CA ARG A 136 -11.95 0.70 32.51
C ARG A 136 -12.69 0.15 31.29
N GLY A 137 -13.54 0.95 30.66
CA GLY A 137 -14.22 0.59 29.41
C GLY A 137 -13.26 0.29 28.28
N TYR A 138 -12.06 0.89 28.30
CA TYR A 138 -11.00 0.63 27.33
C TYR A 138 -10.66 -0.85 27.19
N LEU A 139 -10.47 -1.55 28.32
CA LEU A 139 -10.06 -2.95 28.35
C LEU A 139 -11.14 -3.88 27.79
N ALA A 140 -12.40 -3.45 27.87
CA ALA A 140 -13.56 -4.18 27.38
C ALA A 140 -13.85 -3.93 25.89
N LEU A 141 -13.18 -2.98 25.24
CA LEU A 141 -13.38 -2.73 23.81
C LEU A 141 -12.86 -3.91 22.99
N GLN A 142 -13.72 -4.43 22.14
CA GLN A 142 -13.42 -5.47 21.16
C GLN A 142 -13.25 -4.82 19.79
N GLU A 143 -12.15 -5.15 19.11
CA GLU A 143 -11.98 -4.79 17.70
C GLU A 143 -13.00 -5.59 16.89
N GLN A 144 -13.90 -4.90 16.20
CA GLN A 144 -14.88 -5.52 15.34
C GLN A 144 -14.45 -5.39 13.89
N THR A 145 -14.58 -6.49 13.16
CA THR A 145 -14.38 -6.53 11.71
C THR A 145 -15.76 -6.54 11.06
N ILE A 146 -16.03 -5.54 10.23
CA ILE A 146 -17.29 -5.39 9.51
C ILE A 146 -17.06 -5.81 8.06
N ASP A 147 -17.85 -6.76 7.57
CA ASP A 147 -17.91 -7.07 6.14
C ASP A 147 -18.61 -5.91 5.42
N VAL A 148 -17.89 -5.31 4.47
CA VAL A 148 -18.39 -4.16 3.70
C VAL A 148 -18.72 -4.55 2.26
N THR A 149 -18.78 -5.84 1.97
CA THR A 149 -19.13 -6.35 0.65
C THR A 149 -20.56 -5.92 0.28
N PRO A 150 -20.73 -5.14 -0.80
CA PRO A 150 -22.07 -4.79 -1.28
C PRO A 150 -22.86 -6.06 -1.62
N PRO A 151 -24.11 -6.21 -1.13
CA PRO A 151 -24.92 -7.40 -1.42
C PRO A 151 -25.13 -7.66 -2.92
N ALA A 152 -25.07 -6.61 -3.74
CA ALA A 152 -25.15 -6.73 -5.20
C ALA A 152 -23.96 -7.48 -5.82
N TRP A 153 -22.80 -7.49 -5.15
CA TRP A 153 -21.61 -8.19 -5.63
C TRP A 153 -21.66 -9.67 -5.30
N THR A 154 -22.41 -10.08 -4.27
CA THR A 154 -22.53 -11.48 -3.88
C THR A 154 -23.52 -12.23 -4.77
N GLN A 155 -23.01 -13.19 -5.55
CA GLN A 155 -23.82 -14.05 -6.43
C GLN A 155 -23.65 -15.54 -6.06
N PRO A 156 -24.71 -16.37 -6.09
CA PRO A 156 -24.60 -17.80 -5.80
C PRO A 156 -23.64 -18.52 -6.75
N GLY A 157 -22.67 -19.24 -6.20
CA GLY A 157 -21.70 -20.02 -6.98
C GLY A 157 -20.64 -19.18 -7.72
N ALA A 158 -20.61 -17.86 -7.52
CA ALA A 158 -19.60 -17.01 -8.11
C ALA A 158 -18.25 -17.17 -7.40
N VAL A 159 -17.19 -17.02 -8.20
CA VAL A 159 -15.81 -16.84 -7.71
C VAL A 159 -15.33 -15.47 -8.15
N TYR A 160 -14.52 -14.84 -7.30
CA TYR A 160 -14.07 -13.47 -7.47
C TYR A 160 -12.57 -13.45 -7.78
N TYR A 161 -12.23 -12.65 -8.78
CA TYR A 161 -10.86 -12.31 -9.18
C TYR A 161 -10.61 -10.82 -8.92
N GLY A 162 -9.34 -10.41 -8.97
CA GLY A 162 -8.99 -9.01 -9.16
C GLY A 162 -8.90 -8.14 -7.90
N GLY A 163 -8.85 -8.72 -6.69
CA GLY A 163 -8.73 -7.97 -5.43
C GLY A 163 -7.72 -6.83 -5.46
N SER A 164 -6.45 -7.13 -5.22
CA SER A 164 -5.36 -6.17 -5.41
C SER A 164 -4.84 -6.30 -6.85
N PRO A 165 -4.93 -5.27 -7.71
CA PRO A 165 -4.34 -5.31 -9.07
C PRO A 165 -2.82 -5.48 -9.05
N LEU A 166 -2.17 -5.27 -7.90
CA LEU A 166 -0.74 -5.52 -7.70
C LEU A 166 -0.41 -7.02 -7.54
N CYS A 167 -1.43 -7.89 -7.47
CA CYS A 167 -1.30 -9.32 -7.24
C CYS A 167 -1.77 -10.12 -8.46
N VAL A 168 -0.94 -10.12 -9.50
CA VAL A 168 -1.27 -10.68 -10.83
C VAL A 168 -1.36 -12.21 -10.88
N PHE A 169 -0.92 -12.93 -9.84
CA PHE A 169 -0.92 -14.40 -9.77
C PHE A 169 -1.96 -14.98 -8.79
N GLY A 170 -2.98 -14.19 -8.43
CA GLY A 170 -4.00 -14.61 -7.48
C GLY A 170 -4.95 -15.68 -8.04
N ASN A 171 -5.27 -16.70 -7.23
CA ASN A 171 -6.30 -17.69 -7.54
C ASN A 171 -7.71 -17.16 -7.24
N PRO A 172 -8.76 -17.65 -7.94
CA PRO A 172 -10.15 -17.30 -7.65
C PRO A 172 -10.49 -17.58 -6.19
N GLN A 173 -11.21 -16.65 -5.56
CA GLN A 173 -11.72 -16.82 -4.19
C GLN A 173 -13.25 -16.89 -4.16
N PRO A 174 -13.84 -17.61 -3.19
CA PRO A 174 -15.30 -17.67 -3.04
C PRO A 174 -15.91 -16.41 -2.38
N TYR A 175 -15.08 -15.40 -2.09
CA TYR A 175 -15.47 -14.15 -1.45
C TYR A 175 -14.88 -12.95 -2.18
N VAL A 176 -15.54 -11.80 -2.07
CA VAL A 176 -15.00 -10.52 -2.57
C VAL A 176 -13.74 -10.18 -1.79
N GLN A 177 -12.67 -9.88 -2.52
CA GLN A 177 -11.35 -9.66 -1.98
C GLN A 177 -11.14 -8.18 -1.61
N ALA A 178 -10.35 -7.93 -0.58
CA ALA A 178 -9.91 -6.58 -0.23
C ALA A 178 -9.13 -5.95 -1.40
N SER A 179 -9.28 -4.63 -1.54
CA SER A 179 -8.52 -3.86 -2.52
C SER A 179 -7.04 -3.76 -2.13
N PHE A 180 -6.22 -3.19 -3.01
CA PHE A 180 -4.79 -3.06 -2.77
C PHE A 180 -4.49 -2.14 -1.59
N GLY A 181 -3.47 -2.52 -0.82
CA GLY A 181 -2.89 -1.75 0.26
C GLY A 181 -1.40 -1.52 0.06
N TYR A 182 -0.90 -0.47 0.70
CA TYR A 182 0.53 -0.17 0.71
C TYR A 182 1.37 -1.36 1.22
N TYR A 183 0.87 -2.09 2.22
CA TYR A 183 1.57 -3.23 2.83
C TYR A 183 1.27 -4.59 2.17
N ASP A 184 0.60 -4.63 1.04
CA ASP A 184 0.31 -5.89 0.37
C ASP A 184 1.60 -6.56 -0.11
N ASP A 185 1.67 -7.88 0.06
CA ASP A 185 2.78 -8.74 -0.39
C ASP A 185 2.32 -9.88 -1.30
N CYS A 186 1.03 -9.91 -1.66
CA CYS A 186 0.37 -10.97 -2.44
C CYS A 186 0.48 -12.38 -1.85
N GLY A 187 0.92 -12.52 -0.59
CA GLY A 187 1.05 -13.82 0.07
C GLY A 187 -0.28 -14.35 0.61
N THR A 188 -1.23 -13.46 0.93
CA THR A 188 -2.55 -13.84 1.43
C THR A 188 -3.63 -12.98 0.79
N THR A 189 -4.68 -13.63 0.29
CA THR A 189 -5.90 -12.95 -0.13
C THR A 189 -6.80 -12.76 1.09
N ARG A 190 -7.32 -11.54 1.27
CA ARG A 190 -8.20 -11.18 2.39
C ARG A 190 -9.59 -10.87 1.87
N GLN A 191 -10.62 -11.23 2.63
CA GLN A 191 -11.98 -10.79 2.34
C GLN A 191 -12.10 -9.28 2.52
N LEU A 192 -12.95 -8.65 1.70
CA LEU A 192 -13.25 -7.23 1.79
C LEU A 192 -13.96 -6.92 3.12
N ALA A 193 -13.21 -6.37 4.07
CA ALA A 193 -13.71 -6.00 5.38
C ALA A 193 -12.95 -4.80 5.95
N VAL A 194 -13.62 -4.06 6.84
CA VAL A 194 -13.05 -2.93 7.57
C VAL A 194 -12.94 -3.28 9.05
N CYS A 195 -11.76 -3.10 9.62
CA CYS A 195 -11.56 -3.23 11.06
C CYS A 195 -11.83 -1.88 11.75
N CYS A 196 -12.76 -1.87 12.70
CA CYS A 196 -12.93 -0.75 13.63
C CYS A 196 -11.83 -0.82 14.69
N MET A 197 -10.66 -0.29 14.33
CA MET A 197 -9.50 -0.27 15.22
C MET A 197 -9.77 0.59 16.45
N VAL A 198 -9.45 0.05 17.61
CA VAL A 198 -9.35 0.83 18.85
C VAL A 198 -7.98 1.50 18.84
N PRO A 199 -7.88 2.85 18.91
CA PRO A 199 -6.67 3.64 18.61
C PRO A 199 -5.35 3.20 19.25
N THR A 200 -5.37 2.36 20.28
CA THR A 200 -4.20 1.95 21.05
C THR A 200 -4.03 0.43 21.19
N LYS A 201 -4.95 -0.41 20.68
CA LYS A 201 -4.83 -1.88 20.76
C LYS A 201 -4.05 -2.47 19.58
N SER A 202 -4.04 -1.75 18.46
CA SER A 202 -3.38 -2.12 17.21
C SER A 202 -1.90 -1.66 17.14
N MET A 203 -1.47 -0.75 18.04
CA MET A 203 -0.05 -0.53 18.36
C MET A 203 0.45 -1.68 19.24
N LYS A 204 0.60 -2.87 18.66
CA LYS A 204 1.37 -3.95 19.28
C LYS A 204 2.85 -3.58 19.29
N PHE A 205 3.28 -2.82 20.29
CA PHE A 205 4.65 -2.86 20.82
C PHE A 205 4.62 -2.44 22.28
N TRP A 206 4.41 -3.41 23.16
CA TRP A 206 4.77 -3.32 24.57
C TRP A 206 5.31 -4.67 25.04
N ARG A 207 6.62 -4.84 24.88
CA ARG A 207 7.53 -5.34 25.91
C ARG A 207 8.84 -4.57 25.79
#